data_AF-A0A7C2RTC0-F1
#
_entry.id   AF-A0A7C2RTC0-F1
#
_cell.length_a   1.000
_cell.length_b   1.000
_cell.length_c   1.000
_cell.angle_alpha   90.00
_cell.angle_beta   90.00
_cell.angle_gamma   90.00
#
_symmetry.space_group_name_H-M   'P 1'
#
loop_
_entity.id
_entity.type
_entity.pdbx_description
1 polymer ?
#
loop_
_entity_poly.entity_id
_entity_poly.type
_entity_poly.pdbx_seq_one_letter_code
_entity_poly.pdbx_strand_id
1 'polypeptide(L)' 'MKLGAPLVIVDPSGTSSECPQCNSMLEENGYRRLGYPQCNFEAYRDVVRKLNIWKRALKMLGIKAIPGGVLTISLPPK' A
#
# COMPACT_ATOMS: atom_id res chain seq x y z
N MET A 1 -21.47 3.26 9.41
CA MET A 1 -20.14 3.52 10.00
C MET A 1 -20.34 4.20 11.34
N LYS A 2 -19.84 3.64 12.46
CA LYS A 2 -20.13 4.14 13.82
C LYS A 2 -19.14 5.21 14.32
N LEU A 3 -18.02 5.42 13.61
CA LEU A 3 -16.91 6.31 13.99
C LEU A 3 -16.46 7.30 12.88
N GLY A 4 -17.23 7.46 11.79
CA GLY A 4 -16.93 8.43 10.73
C GLY A 4 -15.69 8.15 9.87
N ALA A 5 -14.99 7.02 10.07
CA ALA A 5 -13.83 6.65 9.27
C ALA A 5 -14.24 6.23 7.83
N PRO A 6 -13.56 6.75 6.79
CA PRO A 6 -13.81 6.33 5.42
C PRO A 6 -13.47 4.85 5.22
N LEU A 7 -14.34 4.13 4.51
CA LEU A 7 -14.14 2.72 4.14
C LEU A 7 -14.09 2.62 2.62
N VAL A 8 -13.17 1.79 2.13
CA VAL A 8 -13.09 1.44 0.71
C VAL A 8 -12.78 -0.04 0.56
N ILE A 9 -13.40 -0.67 -0.42
CA ILE A 9 -13.14 -2.07 -0.79
C ILE A 9 -12.10 -2.04 -1.92
N VAL A 10 -11.00 -2.76 -1.72
CA VAL A 10 -9.86 -2.82 -2.65
C VAL A 10 -9.75 -4.22 -3.23
N ASP A 11 -9.51 -4.35 -4.54
CA ASP A 11 -9.14 -5.62 -5.17
C ASP A 11 -7.72 -6.04 -4.72
N PRO A 12 -7.57 -7.20 -4.05
CA PRO A 12 -6.28 -7.67 -3.56
C PRO A 12 -5.38 -8.26 -4.64
N SER A 13 -5.83 -8.41 -5.88
CA SER A 13 -5.08 -9.06 -6.96
C SER A 13 -3.73 -8.36 -7.21
N GLY A 14 -2.66 -9.16 -7.28
CA GLY A 14 -1.28 -8.68 -7.49
C GLY A 14 -0.59 -8.00 -6.29
N THR A 15 -1.30 -7.73 -5.18
CA THR A 15 -0.77 -6.96 -4.05
C THR A 15 0.38 -7.62 -3.29
N SER A 16 0.59 -8.92 -3.45
CA SER A 16 1.67 -9.67 -2.77
C SER A 16 2.97 -9.76 -3.56
N SER A 17 2.98 -9.27 -4.81
CA SER A 17 4.15 -9.36 -5.69
C SER A 17 4.68 -7.97 -6.07
N GLU A 18 3.82 -6.94 -6.01
CA GLU A 18 4.21 -5.56 -6.25
C GLU A 18 5.03 -4.98 -5.08
N CYS A 19 6.16 -4.36 -5.37
CA CYS A 19 6.95 -3.64 -4.37
C CYS A 19 6.18 -2.41 -3.89
N PRO A 20 5.92 -2.25 -2.58
CA PRO A 20 5.22 -1.07 -2.08
C PRO A 20 6.02 0.22 -2.28
N GLN A 21 7.37 0.10 -2.35
CA GLN A 21 8.30 1.22 -2.42
C GLN A 21 8.54 1.71 -3.86
N CYS A 22 8.94 0.82 -4.78
CA CYS A 22 9.30 1.21 -6.15
C CYS A 22 8.34 0.68 -7.25
N ASN A 23 7.26 -0.02 -6.87
CA ASN A 23 6.28 -0.63 -7.78
C ASN A 23 6.83 -1.72 -8.71
N SER A 24 8.06 -2.17 -8.51
CA SER A 24 8.63 -3.31 -9.24
C SER A 24 7.90 -4.60 -8.91
N MET A 25 7.86 -5.53 -9.87
CA MET A 25 7.32 -6.86 -9.62
C MET A 25 8.41 -7.75 -9.02
N LEU A 26 8.02 -8.61 -8.10
CA LEU A 26 8.88 -9.66 -7.57
C LEU A 26 9.32 -10.60 -8.69
N GLU A 27 10.64 -10.77 -8.86
CA GLU A 27 11.22 -11.65 -9.89
C GLU A 27 11.22 -13.14 -9.47
N GLU A 28 11.47 -13.45 -8.18
CA GLU A 28 11.49 -14.84 -7.67
C GLU A 28 10.50 -15.06 -6.50
N ASN A 29 9.65 -16.08 -6.63
CA ASN A 29 8.68 -16.51 -5.62
C ASN A 29 9.34 -17.34 -4.51
N GLY A 30 10.16 -16.70 -3.66
CA GLY A 30 10.55 -17.25 -2.36
C GLY A 30 9.37 -17.27 -1.37
N TYR A 31 9.32 -18.28 -0.48
CA TYR A 31 8.15 -18.51 0.38
C TYR A 31 8.02 -17.57 1.60
N ARG A 32 9.08 -16.89 2.07
CA ARG A 32 9.02 -16.14 3.34
C ARG A 32 9.39 -14.67 3.23
N ARG A 33 10.54 -14.34 2.65
CA ARG A 33 10.97 -12.93 2.48
C ARG A 33 11.04 -12.62 1.00
N LEU A 34 10.44 -11.49 0.63
CA LEU A 34 10.47 -10.93 -0.71
C LEU A 34 11.58 -9.88 -0.75
N GLY A 35 12.60 -10.14 -1.57
CA GLY A 35 13.64 -9.16 -1.88
C GLY A 35 13.30 -8.42 -3.16
N TYR A 36 13.36 -7.10 -3.12
CA TYR A 36 13.18 -6.24 -4.28
C TYR A 36 14.52 -5.58 -4.65
N PRO A 37 15.30 -6.17 -5.56
CA PRO A 37 16.69 -5.74 -5.85
C PRO A 37 16.76 -4.30 -6.35
N GLN A 38 15.70 -3.81 -6.99
CA GLN A 38 15.63 -2.44 -7.50
C GLN A 38 15.63 -1.36 -6.40
N CYS A 39 15.25 -1.69 -5.16
CA CYS A 39 15.16 -0.71 -4.07
C CYS A 39 15.68 -1.23 -2.72
N ASN A 40 16.31 -2.42 -2.70
CA ASN A 40 16.80 -3.09 -1.49
C ASN A 40 15.75 -3.23 -0.39
N PHE A 41 14.46 -3.29 -0.76
CA PHE A 41 13.38 -3.51 0.18
C PHE A 41 13.20 -5.00 0.42
N GLU A 42 13.14 -5.39 1.70
CA GLU A 42 12.87 -6.75 2.12
C GLU A 42 11.73 -6.79 3.14
N ALA A 43 10.71 -7.59 2.89
CA ALA A 43 9.62 -7.81 3.83
C ALA A 43 8.96 -9.17 3.63
N TYR A 44 8.18 -9.59 4.63
CA TYR A 44 7.29 -10.73 4.47
C TYR A 44 6.15 -10.42 3.49
N ARG A 45 5.68 -11.44 2.79
CA ARG A 45 4.64 -11.31 1.77
C ARG A 45 3.32 -10.75 2.32
N ASP A 46 2.98 -11.02 3.57
CA ASP A 46 1.80 -10.48 4.24
C ASP A 46 1.94 -8.98 4.58
N VAL A 47 3.14 -8.55 4.96
CA VAL A 47 3.49 -7.13 5.15
C VAL A 47 3.37 -6.38 3.83
N VAL A 48 3.96 -6.92 2.75
CA VAL A 48 3.84 -6.36 1.39
C VAL A 48 2.37 -6.20 0.99
N ARG A 49 1.56 -7.24 1.17
CA ARG A 49 0.12 -7.22 0.87
C ARG A 49 -0.60 -6.10 1.64
N LYS A 50 -0.38 -5.98 2.95
CA LYS A 50 -1.01 -4.94 3.79
C LYS A 50 -0.66 -3.53 3.31
N LEU A 51 0.62 -3.30 3.00
CA LEU A 51 1.09 -2.01 2.51
C LEU A 51 0.45 -1.64 1.16
N ASN A 52 0.37 -2.58 0.22
CA ASN A 52 -0.24 -2.31 -1.08
C ASN A 52 -1.75 -2.12 -1.01
N ILE A 53 -2.46 -2.88 -0.17
CA ILE A 53 -3.90 -2.65 0.09
C ILE A 53 -4.11 -1.25 0.65
N TRP A 54 -3.30 -0.84 1.64
CA TRP A 54 -3.36 0.50 2.23
C TRP A 54 -3.10 1.58 1.19
N LYS A 55 -2.04 1.43 0.38
CA LYS A 55 -1.68 2.38 -0.68
C LYS A 55 -2.79 2.55 -1.72
N ARG A 56 -3.41 1.45 -2.16
CA ARG A 56 -4.57 1.47 -3.06
C ARG A 56 -5.79 2.14 -2.41
N ALA A 57 -6.06 1.83 -1.15
CA ALA A 57 -7.16 2.44 -0.38
C ALA A 57 -6.99 3.97 -0.29
N LEU A 58 -5.80 4.45 0.08
CA LEU A 58 -5.51 5.89 0.13
C LEU A 58 -5.67 6.56 -1.24
N LYS A 59 -5.22 5.91 -2.31
CA LYS A 59 -5.39 6.42 -3.69
C LYS A 59 -6.87 6.54 -4.06
N MET A 60 -7.69 5.53 -3.74
CA MET A 60 -9.14 5.58 -3.99
C MET A 60 -9.85 6.65 -3.15
N LEU A 61 -9.35 6.93 -1.94
CA LEU A 61 -9.86 7.98 -1.07
C LEU A 61 -9.29 9.38 -1.36
N GLY A 62 -8.34 9.51 -2.30
CA GLY A 62 -7.68 10.78 -2.60
C GLY A 62 -6.77 11.33 -1.49
N ILE A 63 -6.36 10.49 -0.53
CA ILE A 63 -5.52 10.89 0.61
C ILE A 63 -4.05 10.79 0.22
N LYS A 64 -3.29 11.88 0.36
CA LYS A 64 -1.83 11.87 0.19
C LYS A 64 -1.15 11.48 1.51
N ALA A 65 -0.47 10.33 1.52
CA ALA A 65 0.38 9.95 2.64
C ALA A 65 1.64 10.83 2.68
N ILE A 66 1.83 11.55 3.78
CA ILE A 66 3.07 12.31 4.07
C ILE A 66 3.82 11.52 5.16
N PRO A 67 5.08 11.08 4.93
CA PRO A 67 5.86 10.42 5.96
C PRO A 67 5.97 11.31 7.21
N GLY A 68 5.55 10.80 8.37
CA GLY A 68 5.51 11.57 9.62
C GLY A 68 4.36 12.58 9.75
N GLY A 69 3.46 12.65 8.76
CA GLY A 69 2.27 13.50 8.78
C GLY A 69 1.01 12.79 9.27
N VAL A 70 -0.03 13.57 9.57
CA VAL A 70 -1.37 13.06 9.89
C VAL A 70 -2.12 12.72 8.60
N LEU A 71 -2.83 11.60 8.58
CA LEU A 71 -3.71 11.19 7.47
C LEU A 71 -4.94 12.10 7.44
N THR A 72 -4.82 13.27 6.80
CA THR A 72 -5.95 14.17 6.57
C THR A 72 -6.54 13.91 5.18
N ILE A 73 -7.87 13.80 5.12
CA ILE A 73 -8.59 13.84 3.85
C ILE A 73 -8.46 15.28 3.35
N SER A 74 -7.83 15.51 2.19
CA SER A 74 -7.88 16.83 1.58
C SER A 74 -9.32 17.07 1.14
N LEU A 75 -10.07 17.88 1.88
CA LEU A 75 -11.32 18.42 1.40
C LEU A 75 -11.04 19.15 0.07
N PRO A 76 -11.84 18.94 -0.98
CA PRO A 76 -11.68 19.69 -2.22
C PRO A 76 -11.83 21.19 -1.94
N PRO A 77 -11.09 22.06 -2.66
CA PRO A 77 -11.28 23.50 -2.54
C PRO A 77 -12.69 23.87 -3.01
N LYS A 78 -13.26 24.86 -2.31
CA LYS A 78 -14.63 25.37 -2.44
C LYS A 78 -14.85 26.12 -3.75
#